data_AF-M4QM63-F1
#
_entry.id   AF-M4QM63-F1
#
_cell.length_a   1.000
_cell.length_b   1.000
_cell.length_c   1.000
_cell.angle_alpha   90.00
_cell.angle_beta   90.00
_cell.angle_gamma   90.00
#
_symmetry.space_group_name_H-M   'P 1'
#
loop_
_entity.id
_entity.type
_entity.pdbx_description
1 polymer ?
#
loop_
_entity_poly.entity_id
_entity_poly.type
_entity_poly.pdbx_seq_one_letter_code
_entity_poly.pdbx_strand_id
1 'polypeptide(L)' 'EPEPVHPSLAQAIVVLETKALWDQFHAQGTEMIITKTGRRMFPTFQVRIGGLDPHATYIC' A
#
# COMPACT_ATOMS: atom_id res chain seq x y z
N GLU A 1 1.70 19.63 -7.53
CA GLU A 1 0.78 18.96 -8.48
C GLU A 1 0.97 17.46 -8.40
N PRO A 2 -0.07 16.64 -8.58
CA PRO A 2 0.15 15.22 -8.81
C PRO A 2 0.95 15.08 -10.12
N GLU A 3 2.06 14.37 -10.08
CA GLU A 3 2.82 14.08 -11.29
C GLU A 3 1.96 13.27 -12.28
N PRO A 4 2.13 13.50 -13.59
CA PRO A 4 1.37 12.77 -14.60
C PRO A 4 1.70 11.29 -14.50
N VAL A 5 0.66 10.49 -14.23
CA VAL A 5 0.76 9.03 -14.19
C VAL A 5 1.10 8.53 -15.59
N HIS A 6 2.06 7.61 -15.70
CA HIS A 6 2.40 7.01 -16.99
C HIS A 6 1.13 6.39 -17.62
N PRO A 7 0.85 6.58 -18.93
CA PRO A 7 -0.39 6.13 -19.55
C PRO A 7 -0.71 4.64 -19.35
N SER A 8 0.31 3.78 -19.27
CA SER A 8 0.13 2.34 -19.00
C SER A 8 -0.43 2.02 -17.62
N LEU A 9 -0.38 2.97 -16.68
CA LEU A 9 -0.91 2.83 -15.32
C LEU A 9 -2.23 3.59 -15.15
N ALA A 10 -2.79 4.17 -16.22
CA ALA A 10 -4.02 4.95 -16.14
C ALA A 10 -5.22 4.14 -15.60
N GLN A 11 -5.21 2.82 -15.77
CA GLN A 11 -6.25 1.91 -15.27
C GLN A 11 -5.86 1.23 -13.94
N ALA A 12 -4.67 1.49 -13.40
CA ALA A 12 -4.20 0.83 -12.20
C ALA A 12 -5.07 1.24 -11.00
N ILE A 13 -5.53 0.23 -10.26
CA ILE A 13 -6.31 0.38 -9.04
C ILE A 13 -5.53 -0.26 -7.90
N VAL A 14 -5.43 0.43 -6.78
CA VAL A 14 -4.77 -0.06 -5.56
C VAL A 14 -5.77 0.01 -4.40
N VAL A 15 -5.95 -1.10 -3.72
CA VAL A 15 -6.82 -1.21 -2.54
C VAL A 15 -5.99 -1.63 -1.34
N LEU A 16 -6.00 -0.82 -0.28
CA LEU A 16 -5.40 -1.19 1.00
C LEU A 16 -6.24 -2.27 1.68
N GLU A 17 -5.63 -3.43 1.95
CA GLU A 17 -6.29 -4.50 2.69
C GLU A 17 -6.45 -4.11 4.16
N THR A 18 -7.53 -4.59 4.78
CA THR A 18 -7.84 -4.29 6.20
C THR A 18 -7.88 -2.79 6.50
N LYS A 19 -8.29 -1.96 5.53
CA LYS A 19 -8.35 -0.48 5.66
C LYS A 19 -9.05 -0.02 6.93
N ALA A 20 -10.14 -0.66 7.33
CA ALA A 20 -10.89 -0.30 8.54
C ALA A 20 -10.03 -0.39 9.81
N LEU A 21 -9.08 -1.33 9.89
CA LEU A 21 -8.14 -1.43 11.00
C LEU A 21 -7.10 -0.30 10.92
N TRP A 22 -6.55 -0.06 9.74
CA TRP A 22 -5.64 1.07 9.52
C TRP A 22 -6.27 2.41 9.89
N ASP A 23 -7.55 2.62 9.58
CA ASP A 23 -8.29 3.84 9.93
C ASP A 23 -8.42 3.99 11.46
N GLN A 24 -8.62 2.89 12.20
CA GLN A 24 -8.65 2.92 13.67
C GLN A 24 -7.29 3.28 14.27
N PHE A 25 -6.20 2.70 13.75
CA PHE A 25 -4.83 3.05 14.16
C PHE A 25 -4.52 4.52 13.85
N HIS A 26 -4.90 4.98 12.66
CA HIS A 26 -4.69 6.36 12.24
C HIS A 26 -5.44 7.34 13.15
N ALA A 27 -6.69 7.05 13.51
CA ALA A 27 -7.49 7.89 14.39
C ALA A 27 -6.89 8.07 15.80
N GLN A 28 -6.06 7.13 16.27
CA GLN A 28 -5.37 7.19 17.56
C GLN A 28 -3.92 7.66 17.47
N GLY A 29 -3.41 7.92 16.25
CA GLY A 29 -2.00 8.12 15.99
C GLY A 29 -1.27 6.78 15.80
N THR A 30 -1.00 6.43 14.54
CA THR A 30 -0.31 5.18 14.22
C THR A 30 1.13 5.20 14.74
N GLU A 31 1.42 4.37 15.74
CA GLU A 31 2.77 4.17 16.28
C GLU A 31 3.33 2.80 15.87
N MET A 32 4.65 2.72 15.69
CA MET A 32 5.34 1.48 15.29
C MET A 32 6.53 1.21 16.21
N ILE A 33 6.70 -0.05 16.61
CA ILE A 33 7.81 -0.48 17.47
C ILE A 33 9.04 -0.79 16.62
N ILE A 34 10.19 -0.24 17.00
CA ILE A 34 11.49 -0.60 16.45
C ILE A 34 12.29 -1.43 17.47
N THR A 35 13.03 -2.44 17.00
CA THR A 35 13.94 -3.25 17.83
C THR A 35 15.25 -3.49 17.09
N LYS A 36 16.33 -3.82 17.82
CA LYS A 36 17.65 -4.07 17.22
C LYS A 36 17.65 -5.22 16.20
N THR A 37 16.83 -6.27 16.43
CA THR A 37 16.67 -7.40 15.51
C THR A 37 15.62 -7.15 14.44
N GLY A 38 14.94 -6.00 14.47
CA GLY A 38 13.79 -5.70 13.64
C GLY A 38 12.46 -6.22 14.22
N ARG A 39 11.38 -5.54 13.83
CA ARG A 39 10.00 -5.89 14.15
C ARG A 39 9.15 -5.71 12.89
N ARG A 40 8.18 -6.58 12.68
CA ARG A 40 7.21 -6.43 11.58
C ARG A 40 6.20 -5.32 11.93
N MET A 41 5.76 -4.58 10.92
CA MET A 41 4.67 -3.60 11.07
C MET A 41 3.39 -4.29 11.52
N PHE A 42 2.59 -3.57 12.30
CA PHE A 42 1.22 -3.96 12.65
C PHE A 42 0.31 -2.72 12.60
N PRO A 43 -0.82 -2.76 11.86
CA PRO A 43 -1.24 -3.83 10.97
C PRO A 43 -0.23 -4.10 9.84
N THR A 44 -0.26 -5.29 9.24
CA THR A 44 0.62 -5.57 8.09
C THR A 44 0.20 -4.72 6.90
N PHE A 45 1.18 -4.11 6.23
CA PHE A 45 0.92 -3.39 4.98
C PHE A 45 0.69 -4.40 3.86
N GLN A 46 -0.54 -4.44 3.35
CA GLN A 46 -0.92 -5.34 2.27
C GLN A 46 -1.86 -4.60 1.33
N VAL A 47 -1.62 -4.73 0.04
CA VAL A 47 -2.43 -4.10 -1.01
C VAL A 47 -2.88 -5.12 -2.03
N ARG A 48 -4.03 -4.86 -2.63
CA ARG A 48 -4.51 -5.54 -3.83
C ARG A 48 -4.38 -4.59 -5.00
N ILE A 49 -3.73 -5.04 -6.06
CA ILE A 49 -3.50 -4.25 -7.25
C ILE A 49 -4.30 -4.86 -8.41
N GLY A 50 -4.98 -4.02 -9.18
CA GLY A 50 -5.75 -4.40 -10.37
C GLY A 50 -5.58 -3.39 -11.50
N GLY A 51 -6.08 -3.72 -12.69
CA GLY A 51 -6.06 -2.82 -13.85
C GLY A 51 -4.67 -2.52 -14.42
N LEU A 52 -3.68 -3.36 -14.10
CA LEU A 52 -2.36 -3.34 -14.71
C LEU A 52 -2.40 -3.98 -16.10
N ASP A 53 -1.55 -3.51 -17.01
CA ASP A 53 -1.32 -4.15 -18.30
C ASP A 53 -0.76 -5.57 -18.08
N PRO A 54 -1.49 -6.64 -18.50
CA PRO A 54 -1.07 -8.01 -18.29
C PRO A 54 0.16 -8.44 -19.11
N HIS A 55 0.57 -7.64 -20.10
CA HIS A 55 1.71 -7.92 -20.97
C HIS A 55 3.00 -7.21 -20.53
N ALA A 56 2.91 -6.32 -19.54
CA ALA A 56 4.07 -5.63 -18.98
C ALA A 56 4.71 -6.41 -17.83
N THR A 57 5.99 -6.14 -17.59
CA THR A 57 6.72 -6.67 -16.44
C THR A 57 6.66 -5.68 -15.27
N TYR A 58 6.27 -6.18 -14.09
CA TYR A 58 6.25 -5.42 -12.84
C TYR A 58 7.24 -5.99 -11.84
N ILE A 59 7.74 -5.14 -10.95
CA ILE A 59 8.59 -5.54 -9.84
C ILE A 59 7.72 -5.59 -8.58
N CYS A 60 7.81 -6.71 -7.87
CA CYS A 60 7.15 -6.96 -6.59
C CYS A 60 8.04 -6.54 -5.43
#